data_AF-A0A0C2YRL8-F1
#
_entry.id   AF-A0A0C2YRL8-F1
#
_cell.length_a   1.000
_cell.length_b   1.000
_cell.length_c   1.000
_cell.angle_alpha   90.00
_cell.angle_beta   90.00
_cell.angle_gamma   90.00
#
_symmetry.space_group_name_H-M   'P 1'
#
loop_
_entity.id
_entity.type
_entity.pdbx_description
1 polymer ?
#
loop_
_entity_poly.entity_id
_entity_poly.type
_entity_poly.pdbx_seq_one_letter_code
_entity_poly.pdbx_strand_id
1 'polypeptide(L)'
;MPAPRLSQSEAARAAAQQAEFNEKKWVWVPDIKEGYLAGWVNNEEEDAAEVIMAAGGEFRRVRFEELFKMNPPKFDRVEDIADLTFLNEASVVHNLRLRYGSGAIYVRRTPQTHF
;
A
#
# COMPACT_ATOMS: atom_id res chain seq x y z
N MET A 1 19.28 26.67 18.36
CA MET A 1 19.29 25.78 17.19
C MET A 1 17.89 25.77 16.58
N PRO A 2 17.67 26.25 15.34
CA PRO A 2 16.36 26.11 14.70
C PRO A 2 16.15 24.66 14.27
N ALA A 3 14.94 24.14 14.48
CA ALA A 3 14.56 22.77 14.12
C ALA A 3 14.71 22.52 12.61
N PRO A 4 15.13 21.32 12.18
CA PRO A 4 15.22 20.98 10.75
C PRO A 4 13.83 21.12 10.13
N ARG A 5 13.65 22.02 9.16
CA ARG A 5 12.44 22.07 8.35
C ARG A 5 12.39 20.75 7.58
N LEU A 6 11.50 19.84 7.99
CA LEU A 6 11.11 18.68 7.18
C LEU A 6 10.87 19.17 5.77
N SER A 7 11.69 18.66 4.86
CA SER A 7 11.88 19.21 3.53
C SER A 7 10.54 19.27 2.81
N GLN A 8 10.13 20.45 2.34
CA GLN A 8 8.92 20.63 1.53
C GLN A 8 8.86 19.63 0.34
N SER A 9 10.01 19.07 -0.07
CA SER A 9 10.11 18.02 -1.10
C SER A 9 9.48 16.69 -0.71
N GLU A 10 9.51 16.27 0.56
CA GLU A 10 8.97 14.98 0.99
C GLU A 10 7.45 15.04 1.08
N ALA A 11 6.92 16.14 1.62
CA ALA A 11 5.48 16.40 1.64
C ALA A 11 4.91 16.54 0.21
N ALA A 12 5.64 17.19 -0.71
CA ALA A 12 5.22 17.31 -2.10
C ALA A 12 5.25 15.96 -2.84
N ARG A 13 6.25 15.11 -2.58
CA ARG A 13 6.30 13.74 -3.14
C ARG A 13 5.15 12.87 -2.63
N ALA A 14 4.87 12.92 -1.33
CA ALA A 14 3.73 12.21 -0.75
C ALA A 14 2.39 12.71 -1.32
N ALA A 15 2.24 14.01 -1.55
CA ALA A 15 1.05 14.58 -2.16
C ALA A 15 0.88 14.18 -3.64
N ALA A 16 1.97 14.11 -4.42
CA ALA A 16 1.94 13.64 -5.80
C ALA A 16 1.53 12.16 -5.87
N GLN A 17 2.12 11.32 -5.01
CA GLN A 17 1.75 9.91 -4.90
C GLN A 17 0.29 9.73 -4.45
N GLN A 18 -0.20 10.57 -3.54
CA GLN A 18 -1.60 10.58 -3.11
C GLN A 18 -2.54 10.97 -4.27
N ALA A 19 -2.16 11.92 -5.11
CA ALA A 19 -2.95 12.34 -6.26
C ALA A 19 -3.01 11.24 -7.33
N GLU A 20 -1.87 10.63 -7.68
CA GLU A 20 -1.83 9.46 -8.57
C GLU A 20 -2.57 8.25 -7.99
N PHE A 21 -2.58 8.11 -6.66
CA PHE A 21 -3.36 7.09 -5.98
C PHE A 21 -4.86 7.33 -6.09
N ASN A 22 -5.29 8.58 -6.01
CA ASN A 22 -6.72 8.92 -6.08
C ASN A 22 -7.26 8.90 -7.51
N GLU A 23 -6.40 9.09 -8.51
CA GLU A 23 -6.78 9.04 -9.92
C GLU A 23 -7.06 7.61 -10.41
N LYS A 24 -6.40 6.60 -9.83
CA LYS A 24 -6.47 5.21 -10.29
C LYS A 24 -6.97 4.28 -9.18
N LYS A 25 -7.72 3.23 -9.54
CA LYS A 25 -8.20 2.25 -8.57
C LYS A 25 -7.09 1.24 -8.25
N TRP A 26 -6.25 1.57 -7.27
CA TRP A 26 -5.12 0.73 -6.88
C TRP A 26 -5.55 -0.53 -6.10
N VAL A 27 -4.94 -1.64 -6.46
CA VAL A 27 -5.19 -2.98 -5.92
C VAL A 27 -3.89 -3.74 -5.76
N TRP A 28 -3.84 -4.62 -4.78
CA TRP A 28 -2.80 -5.60 -4.62
C TRP A 28 -3.14 -6.87 -5.38
N VAL A 29 -2.19 -7.34 -6.17
CA VAL A 29 -2.27 -8.56 -6.96
C VAL A 29 -1.29 -9.58 -6.36
N PRO A 30 -1.72 -10.80 -6.05
CA PRO A 30 -0.82 -11.84 -5.57
C PRO A 30 0.18 -12.23 -6.68
N ASP A 31 1.44 -12.40 -6.30
CA ASP A 31 2.50 -12.87 -7.17
C ASP A 31 3.37 -13.92 -6.49
N ILE A 32 3.75 -14.97 -7.22
CA ILE A 32 4.52 -16.10 -6.69
C ILE A 32 5.94 -15.68 -6.28
N LYS A 33 6.54 -14.69 -6.93
CA LYS A 33 7.94 -14.30 -6.69
C LYS A 33 8.06 -13.24 -5.59
N GLU A 34 7.18 -12.25 -5.61
CA GLU A 34 7.25 -11.11 -4.69
C GLU A 34 6.14 -11.11 -3.61
N GLY A 35 5.27 -12.11 -3.60
CA GLY A 35 4.13 -12.24 -2.69
C GLY A 35 2.95 -11.39 -3.15
N TYR A 36 3.09 -10.06 -3.12
CA TYR A 36 2.08 -9.12 -3.57
C TYR A 36 2.71 -7.95 -4.32
N LEU A 37 2.10 -7.60 -5.45
CA LEU A 37 2.51 -6.50 -6.29
C LEU A 37 1.41 -5.46 -6.39
N ALA A 38 1.79 -4.19 -6.43
CA ALA A 38 0.84 -3.11 -6.64
C ALA A 38 0.43 -3.04 -8.12
N GLY A 39 -0.85 -2.84 -8.38
CA GLY A 39 -1.38 -2.55 -9.70
C GLY A 39 -2.60 -1.65 -9.61
N TRP A 40 -3.13 -1.24 -10.75
CA TRP A 40 -4.40 -0.50 -10.81
C TRP A 40 -5.34 -1.13 -11.82
N VAL A 41 -6.63 -1.09 -11.51
CA VAL A 41 -7.67 -1.65 -12.38
C VAL A 41 -7.81 -0.78 -13.63
N ASN A 42 -7.68 -1.42 -14.80
CA ASN A 42 -7.88 -0.82 -16.10
C ASN A 42 -9.26 -1.15 -16.66
N ASN A 43 -9.69 -2.41 -16.50
CA ASN A 43 -10.98 -2.89 -16.97
C ASN A 43 -11.60 -3.85 -15.95
N GLU A 44 -12.92 -3.78 -15.79
CA GLU A 44 -13.68 -4.65 -14.89
C GLU A 44 -14.62 -5.50 -15.77
N GLU A 45 -14.39 -6.82 -15.85
CA GLU A 45 -15.35 -7.76 -16.44
C GLU A 45 -16.28 -8.32 -15.34
N GLU A 46 -17.24 -9.19 -15.67
CA GLU A 46 -18.20 -9.72 -14.69
C GLU A 46 -17.56 -10.62 -13.61
N ASP A 47 -16.48 -11.33 -13.94
CA ASP A 47 -15.87 -12.35 -13.06
C ASP A 47 -14.39 -12.04 -12.72
N ALA A 48 -13.74 -11.19 -13.52
CA ALA A 48 -12.34 -10.82 -13.36
C ALA A 48 -12.11 -9.35 -13.70
N ALA A 49 -11.06 -8.76 -13.12
CA ALA A 49 -10.58 -7.44 -13.53
C ALA A 49 -9.24 -7.56 -14.26
N GLU A 50 -9.06 -6.73 -15.28
CA GLU A 50 -7.78 -6.49 -15.90
C GLU A 50 -7.04 -5.41 -15.10
N VAL A 51 -5.93 -5.79 -14.51
CA VAL A 51 -5.10 -4.93 -13.67
C VAL A 51 -3.77 -4.69 -14.36
N ILE A 52 -3.34 -3.44 -14.41
CA ILE A 52 -2.00 -3.09 -14.88
C ILE A 52 -1.05 -3.12 -13.69
N MET A 53 0.00 -3.92 -13.80
CA MET A 53 1.02 -4.09 -12.76
C MET A 53 1.97 -2.89 -12.73
N ALA A 54 2.17 -2.26 -11.57
CA ALA A 54 3.07 -1.12 -11.43
C ALA A 54 4.56 -1.50 -11.57
N ALA A 55 4.92 -2.75 -11.24
CA ALA A 55 6.30 -3.24 -11.28
C ALA A 55 6.82 -3.49 -12.71
N GLY A 56 5.94 -3.65 -13.71
CA GLY A 56 6.34 -4.05 -15.06
C GLY A 56 5.47 -3.53 -16.21
N GLY A 57 4.38 -2.82 -15.91
CA GLY A 57 3.43 -2.33 -16.92
C GLY A 57 2.65 -3.43 -17.64
N GLU A 58 2.76 -4.67 -17.19
CA GLU A 58 2.05 -5.82 -17.76
C GLU A 58 0.59 -5.81 -17.32
N PHE A 59 -0.30 -6.22 -18.23
CA PHE A 59 -1.72 -6.42 -17.94
C PHE A 59 -1.93 -7.85 -17.43
N ARG A 60 -2.54 -7.98 -16.25
CA ARG A 60 -2.87 -9.27 -15.67
C ARG A 60 -4.37 -9.33 -15.41
N ARG A 61 -5.00 -10.40 -15.91
CA ARG A 61 -6.38 -10.71 -15.60
C ARG A 61 -6.42 -11.50 -14.29
N VAL A 62 -7.10 -10.95 -13.30
CA VAL A 62 -7.17 -11.50 -11.94
C VAL A 62 -8.62 -11.50 -11.48
N ARG A 63 -9.06 -12.55 -10.79
CA ARG A 63 -10.42 -12.63 -10.24
C ARG A 63 -10.63 -11.57 -9.16
N PHE A 64 -11.85 -11.05 -9.02
CA PHE A 64 -12.16 -10.09 -7.96
C PHE A 64 -11.92 -10.63 -6.55
N GLU A 65 -12.06 -11.95 -6.36
CA GLU A 65 -11.85 -12.63 -5.08
C GLU A 65 -10.38 -12.61 -4.63
N GLU A 66 -9.45 -12.54 -5.59
CA GLU A 66 -8.01 -12.54 -5.34
C GLU A 66 -7.42 -11.11 -5.31
N LEU A 67 -8.24 -10.10 -5.63
CA LEU A 67 -7.84 -8.70 -5.63
C LEU A 67 -8.07 -8.07 -4.26
N PHE A 68 -7.00 -7.56 -3.66
CA PHE A 68 -7.11 -6.83 -2.40
C PHE A 68 -7.05 -5.33 -2.64
N LYS A 69 -7.89 -4.56 -1.95
CA LYS A 69 -7.87 -3.10 -2.06
C LYS A 69 -6.57 -2.54 -1.47
N MET A 70 -5.93 -1.63 -2.18
CA MET A 70 -4.72 -0.98 -1.67
C MET A 70 -5.06 0.15 -0.72
N ASN A 71 -4.22 0.36 0.30
CA ASN A 71 -4.32 1.53 1.17
C ASN A 71 -3.66 2.74 0.50
N PRO A 72 -4.17 3.96 0.74
CA PRO A 72 -3.50 5.16 0.25
C PRO A 72 -2.05 5.26 0.75
N PRO A 73 -1.12 5.84 -0.02
CA PRO A 73 0.29 5.94 0.34
C PRO A 73 0.54 6.77 1.61
N LYS A 74 -0.44 7.59 2.03
CA LYS A 74 -0.44 8.23 3.37
C LYS A 74 -0.34 7.23 4.52
N PHE A 75 -0.75 5.97 4.32
CA PHE A 75 -0.69 4.89 5.30
C PHE A 75 0.53 3.98 5.13
N ASP A 76 1.53 4.39 4.35
CA ASP A 76 2.80 3.67 4.28
C ASP A 76 3.63 3.91 5.56
N ARG A 77 4.24 2.84 6.08
CA ARG A 77 5.09 2.83 7.30
C ARG A 77 4.38 3.21 8.61
N VAL A 78 3.08 2.99 8.71
CA VAL A 78 2.35 3.21 9.96
C VAL A 78 2.92 2.31 11.07
N GLU A 79 3.06 2.88 12.28
CA GLU A 79 3.59 2.17 13.45
C GLU A 79 2.61 1.14 14.02
N ASP A 80 1.31 1.47 13.99
CA ASP A 80 0.18 0.60 14.35
C ASP A 80 -0.55 0.10 13.09
N ILE A 81 -0.47 -1.20 12.84
CA ILE A 81 -1.10 -1.84 11.68
C ILE A 81 -2.65 -1.78 11.79
N ALA A 82 -3.19 -1.56 12.99
CA ALA A 82 -4.63 -1.39 13.20
C ALA A 82 -5.18 -0.07 12.61
N ASP A 83 -4.34 0.93 12.35
CA ASP A 83 -4.73 2.21 11.75
C ASP A 83 -4.85 2.14 10.21
N LEU A 84 -4.58 0.98 9.59
CA LEU A 84 -4.79 0.78 8.16
C LEU A 84 -6.29 0.78 7.83
N THR A 85 -6.69 1.55 6.81
CA THR A 85 -8.10 1.62 6.37
C THR A 85 -8.61 0.27 5.84
N PHE A 86 -7.75 -0.47 5.15
CA PHE A 86 -8.00 -1.82 4.68
C PHE A 86 -7.00 -2.77 5.33
N LEU A 87 -7.50 -3.57 6.28
CA LEU A 87 -6.74 -4.64 6.90
C LEU A 87 -6.76 -5.87 5.98
N ASN A 88 -5.81 -5.92 5.05
CA ASN A 88 -5.59 -7.06 4.17
C ASN A 88 -4.15 -7.56 4.28
N GLU A 89 -3.95 -8.86 4.00
CA GLU A 89 -2.66 -9.52 4.09
C GLU A 89 -1.58 -8.80 3.26
N ALA A 90 -1.93 -8.38 2.04
CA ALA A 90 -1.03 -7.65 1.16
C ALA A 90 -0.54 -6.32 1.77
N SER A 91 -1.41 -5.57 2.44
CA SER A 91 -1.06 -4.28 3.06
C SER A 91 -0.21 -4.47 4.31
N VAL A 92 -0.46 -5.54 5.07
CA VAL A 92 0.39 -5.91 6.21
C VAL A 92 1.79 -6.29 5.72
N VAL A 93 1.88 -7.16 4.72
CA VAL A 93 3.17 -7.56 4.11
C VAL A 93 3.92 -6.35 3.55
N HIS A 94 3.22 -5.44 2.87
CA HIS A 94 3.82 -4.21 2.35
C HIS A 94 4.38 -3.31 3.45
N ASN A 95 3.61 -3.07 4.51
CA ASN A 95 4.03 -2.28 5.66
C ASN A 95 5.26 -2.90 6.34
N LEU A 96 5.24 -4.22 6.55
CA LEU A 96 6.38 -4.96 7.12
C LEU A 96 7.62 -4.86 6.24
N ARG A 97 7.48 -4.99 4.91
CA ARG A 97 8.60 -4.87 3.95
C ARG A 97 9.23 -3.48 4.00
N LEU A 98 8.40 -2.43 4.04
CA LEU A 98 8.88 -1.05 4.15
C LEU A 98 9.62 -0.78 5.47
N ARG A 99 9.09 -1.31 6.58
CA ARG A 99 9.71 -1.16 7.92
C ARG A 99 10.98 -1.97 8.09
N TYR A 100 11.03 -3.16 7.50
CA TYR A 100 12.24 -3.97 7.46
C TYR A 100 13.35 -3.24 6.69
N GLY A 101 13.03 -2.64 5.53
CA GLY A 101 13.98 -1.86 4.74
C GLY A 101 14.48 -0.58 5.41
N SER A 102 13.72 -0.01 6.36
CA SER A 102 14.13 1.17 7.12
C SER A 102 14.78 0.86 8.47
N GLY A 103 14.99 -0.41 8.82
CA GLY A 103 15.58 -0.83 10.10
C GLY A 103 14.63 -0.70 11.30
N ALA A 104 13.34 -0.42 11.08
CA ALA A 104 12.33 -0.24 12.11
C ALA A 104 11.58 -1.56 12.42
N ILE A 105 12.33 -2.54 12.93
CA ILE A 105 11.88 -3.93 13.16
C ILE A 105 10.83 -4.14 14.27
N TYR A 106 10.57 -3.13 15.12
CA TYR A 106 9.61 -3.26 16.23
C TYR A 106 8.18 -2.82 15.86
N VAL A 107 7.36 -3.75 15.37
CA VAL A 107 5.91 -3.54 15.22
C VAL A 107 5.26 -3.51 16.61
N ARG A 108 4.83 -2.34 17.08
CA ARG A 108 4.14 -2.22 18.36
C ARG A 108 2.66 -2.51 18.15
N ARG A 109 2.22 -3.72 18.48
CA ARG A 109 0.80 -4.02 18.67
C ARG A 109 0.40 -3.45 20.03
N THR A 110 -0.12 -2.24 20.07
CA THR A 110 -0.68 -1.68 21.32
C THR A 110 -1.96 -2.47 21.67
N PRO A 111 -2.02 -3.18 22.80
CA PRO A 111 -3.30 -3.61 23.33
C PRO A 111 -3.98 -2.34 23.86
N GLN A 112 -5.07 -1.90 23.24
CA GLN A 112 -5.94 -0.92 23.90
C GLN A 112 -6.60 -1.61 25.11
N THR A 113 -5.92 -1.56 26.25
CA THR A 113 -6.54 -1.80 27.55
C THR A 113 -7.08 -0.45 28.03
N HIS A 114 -8.33 -0.15 27.70
CA HIS A 114 -9.08 0.87 28.41
C HIS A 114 -9.62 0.23 29.70
N PHE A 115 -9.14 0.71 30.85
CA PHE A 115 -9.80 0.56 32.14
C PHE A 115 -10.73 1.74 32.38
#